data_AF-A9WQY0-F1
#
_entry.id   AF-A9WQY0-F1
#
_cell.length_a   1.000
_cell.length_b   1.000
_cell.length_c   1.000
_cell.angle_alpha   90.00
_cell.angle_beta   90.00
_cell.angle_gamma   90.00
#
_symmetry.space_group_name_H-M   'P 1'
#
loop_
_entity.id
_entity.type
_entity.pdbx_description
1 polymer ?
#
loop_
_entity_poly.entity_id
_entity_poly.type
_entity_poly.pdbx_seq_one_letter_code
_entity_poly.pdbx_strand_id
1 'polypeptide(L)'
;MQREVMKAMPATNTKLQLKVIGLAISAAVGGFLFGFDSSVVNGAVDAVRGQFGLSEFVTGFAVASALLGSAAGAYLAGNIADRFGRRVTMLLGAALFLVSALGAG
;
A
#
# COMPACT_ATOMS: atom_id res chain seq x y z
N MET A 1 15.85 40.12 25.76
CA MET A 1 15.70 38.68 25.98
C MET A 1 14.67 37.98 25.08
N GLN A 2 13.58 38.63 24.65
CA GLN A 2 12.54 38.02 23.79
C GLN A 2 12.81 38.06 22.27
N ARG A 3 13.80 38.86 21.81
CA ARG A 3 14.13 39.01 20.37
C ARG A 3 15.06 37.93 19.81
N GLU A 4 15.76 37.20 20.66
CA GLU A 4 16.63 36.08 20.28
C GLU A 4 15.81 34.79 20.01
N VAL A 5 14.68 34.62 20.70
CA VAL A 5 13.81 33.44 20.58
C VAL A 5 13.05 33.42 19.25
N MET A 6 12.78 34.59 18.65
CA MET A 6 12.06 34.72 17.37
C MET A 6 12.95 34.51 16.13
N LYS A 7 14.27 34.31 16.31
CA LYS A 7 15.26 34.27 15.20
C LYS A 7 15.52 32.87 14.62
N ALA A 8 14.84 31.83 15.10
CA ALA A 8 15.11 30.45 14.69
C ALA A 8 13.91 29.74 14.03
N MET A 9 13.12 30.43 13.20
CA MET A 9 12.24 29.73 12.27
C MET A 9 13.06 29.28 11.05
N PRO A 10 13.32 27.97 10.86
CA PRO A 10 14.02 27.49 9.68
C PRO A 10 13.21 27.84 8.44
N ALA A 11 13.87 28.40 7.43
CA ALA A 11 13.24 28.69 6.14
C ALA A 11 12.67 27.40 5.55
N THR A 12 11.35 27.36 5.30
CA THR A 12 10.67 26.21 4.72
C THR A 12 11.22 25.93 3.32
N ASN A 13 11.86 24.77 3.16
CA ASN A 13 12.37 24.35 1.86
C ASN A 13 11.21 23.78 1.02
N THR A 14 10.61 24.62 0.16
CA THR A 14 9.46 24.25 -0.70
C THR A 14 9.71 22.99 -1.53
N LYS A 15 10.96 22.77 -1.98
CA LYS A 15 11.31 21.56 -2.74
C LYS A 15 11.26 20.30 -1.87
N LEU A 16 11.63 20.39 -0.60
CA LEU A 16 11.53 19.28 0.35
C LEU A 16 10.06 18.98 0.70
N GLN A 17 9.26 20.02 0.92
CA GLN A 17 7.82 19.90 1.17
C GLN A 17 7.10 19.16 0.04
N LEU A 18 7.34 19.55 -1.21
CA LEU A 18 6.75 18.89 -2.38
C LEU A 18 7.13 17.40 -2.48
N LYS A 19 8.36 17.03 -2.14
CA LYS A 19 8.80 15.62 -2.12
C LYS A 19 8.05 14.81 -1.07
N VAL A 20 7.88 15.36 0.14
CA VAL A 20 7.16 14.68 1.23
C VAL A 20 5.68 14.54 0.89
N ILE A 21 5.05 15.58 0.34
CA ILE A 21 3.65 15.53 -0.13
C ILE A 21 3.48 14.45 -1.21
N GLY A 22 4.39 14.39 -2.18
CA GLY A 22 4.36 13.35 -3.21
C GLY A 22 4.43 11.95 -2.62
N LEU A 23 5.34 11.72 -1.67
CA LEU A 23 5.44 10.44 -0.96
C LEU A 23 4.17 10.13 -0.14
N ALA A 24 3.57 11.12 0.51
CA ALA A 24 2.34 10.92 1.27
C ALA A 24 1.17 10.53 0.36
N ILE A 25 1.01 11.22 -0.78
CA ILE A 25 -0.02 10.90 -1.77
C ILE A 25 0.18 9.49 -2.33
N SER A 26 1.40 9.14 -2.74
CA SER A 26 1.68 7.80 -3.24
C SER A 26 1.41 6.71 -2.20
N ALA A 27 1.67 6.97 -0.92
CA ALA A 27 1.39 6.03 0.17
C ALA A 27 -0.11 5.87 0.40
N ALA A 28 -0.85 6.99 0.38
CA ALA A 28 -2.31 7.00 0.51
C ALA A 28 -2.99 6.25 -0.65
N VAL A 29 -2.51 6.45 -1.89
CA VAL A 29 -3.01 5.71 -3.07
C VAL A 29 -2.73 4.22 -2.93
N GLY A 30 -1.54 3.83 -2.45
CA GLY A 30 -1.23 2.42 -2.17
C GLY A 30 -2.19 1.79 -1.17
N GLY A 31 -2.46 2.47 -0.05
CA GLY A 31 -3.42 2.01 0.95
C GLY A 31 -4.86 1.96 0.43
N PHE A 32 -5.25 2.94 -0.39
CA PHE A 32 -6.56 2.96 -1.06
C PHE A 32 -6.74 1.77 -2.01
N LEU A 33 -5.75 1.49 -2.87
CA LEU A 33 -5.80 0.36 -3.81
C LEU A 33 -5.89 -0.98 -3.09
N PHE A 34 -5.15 -1.14 -2.00
CA PHE A 34 -5.24 -2.34 -1.16
C PHE A 34 -6.64 -2.51 -0.54
N GLY A 35 -7.22 -1.43 -0.01
CA GLY A 35 -8.59 -1.46 0.52
C GLY A 35 -9.65 -1.73 -0.55
N PHE A 36 -9.45 -1.19 -1.76
CA PHE A 36 -10.32 -1.44 -2.91
C PHE A 36 -10.32 -2.92 -3.30
N ASP A 37 -9.16 -3.54 -3.42
CA ASP A 37 -9.02 -4.97 -3.76
C ASP A 37 -9.76 -5.87 -2.75
N SER A 38 -9.55 -5.62 -1.45
CA SER A 38 -10.25 -6.36 -0.40
C SER A 38 -11.77 -6.17 -0.45
N SER A 39 -12.26 -4.96 -0.77
CA SER A 39 -13.68 -4.69 -0.94
C SER A 39 -14.28 -5.45 -2.12
N VAL A 40 -13.59 -5.48 -3.26
CA VAL A 40 -14.02 -6.21 -4.46
C VAL A 40 -14.08 -7.71 -4.19
N VAL A 41 -13.07 -8.29 -3.54
CA VAL A 41 -13.07 -9.72 -3.18
C VAL A 41 -14.23 -10.05 -2.27
N ASN A 42 -14.47 -9.27 -1.20
CA ASN A 42 -15.60 -9.50 -0.29
C ASN A 42 -16.95 -9.35 -1.00
N GLY A 43 -17.08 -8.44 -1.97
CA GLY A 43 -18.30 -8.29 -2.77
C GLY A 43 -18.52 -9.39 -3.81
N ALA A 44 -17.45 -10.02 -4.31
CA ALA A 44 -17.51 -11.03 -5.35
C ALA A 44 -17.54 -12.48 -4.82
N VAL A 45 -17.13 -12.70 -3.56
CA VAL A 45 -16.89 -14.04 -3.00
C VAL A 45 -18.08 -14.99 -3.10
N ASP A 46 -19.28 -14.50 -2.80
CA ASP A 46 -20.51 -15.31 -2.84
C ASP A 46 -20.94 -15.63 -4.27
N ALA A 47 -20.77 -14.68 -5.20
CA ALA A 47 -21.06 -14.88 -6.62
C ALA A 47 -20.10 -15.89 -7.25
N VAL A 48 -18.80 -15.79 -6.98
CA VAL A 48 -17.77 -16.73 -7.45
C VAL A 48 -18.02 -18.12 -6.86
N ARG A 49 -18.35 -18.20 -5.57
CA ARG A 49 -18.71 -19.47 -4.93
C ARG A 49 -19.91 -20.12 -5.61
N GLY A 50 -20.97 -19.34 -5.89
CA GLY A 50 -22.18 -19.82 -6.55
C GLY A 50 -21.96 -20.26 -7.99
N GLN A 51 -21.13 -19.56 -8.76
CA GLN A 51 -20.84 -19.90 -10.16
C GLN A 51 -19.95 -21.13 -10.31
N PHE A 52 -18.94 -21.29 -9.46
CA PHE A 52 -17.95 -22.36 -9.58
C PHE A 52 -18.21 -23.56 -8.65
N GLY A 53 -19.26 -23.51 -7.82
CA GLY A 53 -19.61 -24.59 -6.89
C GLY A 53 -18.53 -24.84 -5.82
N LEU A 54 -17.79 -23.80 -5.43
CA LEU A 54 -16.68 -23.90 -4.49
C LEU A 54 -17.18 -24.16 -3.06
N SER A 55 -16.42 -24.96 -2.29
CA SER A 55 -16.71 -25.18 -0.87
C SER A 55 -16.28 -23.96 -0.02
N GLU A 56 -16.94 -23.75 1.13
CA GLU A 56 -16.61 -22.65 2.05
C GLU A 56 -15.15 -22.65 2.47
N PHE A 57 -14.60 -23.86 2.66
CA PHE A 57 -13.22 -24.02 3.06
C PHE A 57 -12.26 -23.51 1.98
N VAL A 58 -12.51 -23.84 0.71
CA VAL A 58 -11.63 -23.43 -0.40
C VAL A 58 -11.69 -21.93 -0.62
N THR A 59 -12.89 -21.35 -0.63
CA THR A 59 -13.08 -19.92 -0.79
C THR A 59 -12.49 -19.13 0.38
N GLY A 60 -12.73 -19.58 1.62
CA GLY A 60 -12.15 -18.96 2.81
C GLY A 60 -10.63 -19.07 2.85
N PHE A 61 -10.07 -20.21 2.44
CA PHE A 61 -8.63 -20.39 2.31
C PHE A 61 -8.02 -19.45 1.27
N ALA A 62 -8.68 -19.27 0.13
CA ALA A 62 -8.24 -18.33 -0.91
C ALA A 62 -8.16 -16.90 -0.36
N VAL A 63 -9.22 -16.40 0.27
CA VAL A 63 -9.25 -15.06 0.87
C VAL A 63 -8.21 -14.92 1.99
N ALA A 64 -8.10 -15.92 2.88
CA ALA A 64 -7.13 -15.91 3.97
C ALA A 64 -5.68 -15.91 3.46
N SER A 65 -5.39 -16.66 2.40
CA SER A 65 -4.06 -16.70 1.79
C SER A 65 -3.64 -15.34 1.23
N ALA A 66 -4.58 -14.60 0.62
CA ALA A 66 -4.34 -13.24 0.15
C ALA A 66 -4.00 -12.30 1.31
N LEU A 67 -4.77 -12.35 2.40
CA LEU A 67 -4.54 -11.53 3.61
C LEU A 67 -3.19 -11.85 4.27
N LEU A 68 -2.85 -13.14 4.39
CA LEU A 68 -1.55 -13.58 4.92
C LEU A 68 -0.40 -13.08 4.04
N GLY A 69 -0.56 -13.18 2.72
CA GLY A 69 0.39 -12.63 1.75
C GLY A 69 0.58 -11.12 1.92
N SER A 70 -0.50 -10.36 2.12
CA SER A 70 -0.43 -8.92 2.36
C SER A 70 0.27 -8.58 3.69
N ALA A 71 0.01 -9.34 4.75
CA ALA A 71 0.67 -9.14 6.05
C ALA A 71 2.19 -9.39 5.95
N ALA A 72 2.59 -10.50 5.32
CA ALA A 72 3.99 -10.81 5.07
C ALA A 72 4.65 -9.75 4.16
N GLY A 73 3.94 -9.32 3.11
CA GLY A 73 4.37 -8.26 2.20
C GLY A 73 4.60 -6.94 2.92
N ALA A 74 3.69 -6.52 3.79
CA ALA A 74 3.83 -5.30 4.59
C ALA A 74 5.04 -5.36 5.53
N TYR A 75 5.27 -6.50 6.18
CA TYR A 75 6.44 -6.73 7.03
C TYR A 75 7.76 -6.62 6.25
N LEU A 76 7.83 -7.25 5.08
CA LEU A 76 9.02 -7.20 4.22
C LEU A 76 9.21 -5.79 3.64
N ALA A 77 8.14 -5.13 3.21
CA ALA A 77 8.19 -3.77 2.68
C ALA A 77 8.70 -2.76 3.73
N GLY A 78 8.32 -2.92 5.00
CA GLY A 78 8.86 -2.12 6.11
C GLY A 78 10.37 -2.25 6.21
N ASN A 79 10.88 -3.49 6.28
CA ASN A 79 12.31 -3.76 6.32
C ASN A 79 13.07 -3.20 5.10
N ILE A 80 12.49 -3.32 3.89
CA ILE A 80 13.08 -2.76 2.67
C ILE A 80 13.07 -1.23 2.71
N ALA A 81 12.00 -0.60 3.21
CA ALA A 81 11.90 0.85 3.34
C ALA A 81 12.93 1.44 4.30
N ASP A 82 13.23 0.72 5.38
CA ASP A 82 14.23 1.14 6.34
C ASP A 82 15.66 0.97 5.79
N ARG A 83 15.91 -0.09 4.98
CA ARG A 83 17.24 -0.37 4.43
C ARG A 83 17.58 0.38 3.14
N PHE A 84 16.64 0.48 2.21
CA PHE A 84 16.85 1.07 0.86
C PHE A 84 16.14 2.40 0.65
N GLY A 85 15.34 2.83 1.64
CA GLY A 85 14.59 4.07 1.60
C GLY A 85 13.19 3.92 0.99
N ARG A 86 12.26 4.73 1.51
CA ARG A 86 10.82 4.69 1.17
C ARG A 86 10.52 4.83 -0.32
N ARG A 87 11.24 5.67 -1.06
CA ARG A 87 11.01 5.87 -2.50
C ARG A 87 11.21 4.58 -3.31
N VAL A 88 12.26 3.82 -3.00
CA VAL A 88 12.57 2.56 -3.69
C VAL A 88 11.50 1.52 -3.38
N THR A 89 11.09 1.40 -2.11
CA THR A 89 10.01 0.48 -1.70
C THR A 89 8.70 0.80 -2.42
N MET A 90 8.36 2.07 -2.57
CA MET A 90 7.14 2.48 -3.29
C MET A 90 7.19 2.15 -4.78
N LEU A 91 8.35 2.33 -5.43
CA LEU A 91 8.56 1.94 -6.83
C LEU A 91 8.47 0.43 -7.02
N LEU A 92 9.03 -0.36 -6.11
CA LEU A 92 8.92 -1.81 -6.12
C LEU A 92 7.46 -2.25 -5.95
N GLY A 93 6.73 -1.65 -5.00
CA GLY A 93 5.30 -1.90 -4.82
C GLY A 93 4.49 -1.58 -6.08
N ALA A 94 4.76 -0.44 -6.73
CA ALA A 94 4.10 -0.05 -7.97
C ALA A 94 4.41 -1.03 -9.13
N ALA A 95 5.65 -1.50 -9.25
CA ALA A 95 6.03 -2.49 -10.26
C ALA A 95 5.33 -3.83 -10.04
N LEU A 96 5.32 -4.34 -8.81
CA LEU A 96 4.62 -5.58 -8.45
C LEU A 96 3.10 -5.45 -8.71
N PHE A 97 2.52 -4.31 -8.36
CA PHE A 97 1.11 -4.03 -8.63
C PHE A 97 0.81 -4.01 -10.14
N LEU A 98 1.65 -3.38 -10.96
CA LEU A 98 1.50 -3.39 -12.41
C LEU A 98 1.57 -4.81 -12.99
N VAL A 99 2.54 -5.61 -12.55
CA VAL A 99 2.64 -7.02 -12.99
C VAL A 99 1.40 -7.81 -12.61
N SER A 100 0.89 -7.63 -11.38
CA SER A 100 -0.34 -8.26 -10.92
C SER A 100 -1.55 -7.84 -11.75
N ALA A 101 -1.69 -6.54 -12.04
CA ALA A 101 -2.79 -6.01 -12.84
C ALA A 101 -2.77 -6.57 -14.28
N LEU A 102 -1.57 -6.73 -14.86
CA LEU A 102 -1.42 -7.36 -16.17
C LEU A 102 -1.75 -8.86 -16.16
N GLY A 103 -1.42 -9.55 -15.06
CA GLY A 103 -1.72 -10.98 -14.92
C GLY A 103 -3.19 -11.30 -14.59
N ALA A 104 -3.92 -10.32 -14.05
CA ALA A 104 -5.34 -10.43 -13.73
C ALA A 104 -6.28 -9.95 -14.86
N GLY A 105 -5.71 -9.38 -15.94
CA GLY A 105 -6.43 -8.90 -17.12
C GLY A 105 -6.82 -10.00 -18.10
#